data_AF-A0A2G5CAV3-F1
#
_entry.id   AF-A0A2G5CAV3-F1
#
_cell.length_a   1.000
_cell.length_b   1.000
_cell.length_c   1.000
_cell.angle_alpha   90.00
_cell.angle_beta   90.00
_cell.angle_gamma   90.00
#
_symmetry.space_group_name_H-M   'P 1'
#
loop_
_entity.id
_entity.type
_entity.pdbx_description
1 polymer ?
#
loop_
_entity_poly.entity_id
_entity_poly.type
_entity_poly.pdbx_seq_one_letter_code
_entity_poly.pdbx_strand_id
1 'polypeptide(L)'
;MDNYLTIILDGISIRAQSKEITENELSSLQSIIVKLLAHFNLVEEVLALSHFAEILHVMYGSSRDVVNMHILDKATRNGYICDPTTIQMLFEISQALHDCLDVFSVKDDHHEQQAHLISRFVQLVDYGAEMEHHLTFLVECRGAFGRTSELKFSLWQEVLVRSSNNLVMKAVKDANNVVDFVKSCIAFNAVTIPSIVSTTKRMNLYLETIEVALLGGLVCHADGLIHSAIDCLQSVDQSEGLILQNDSNGVLSWIRKLCSLLVIIPGNPEQGVAYYPRSILALIESQSWITPQLRLRVFCAILSLSATLSQNKLPYHAYNTEVVGNDQLFYGDASYHQELEALCSSVLTKVIDSVLQEPHKVIRGNLALEACSYILSAYKASSEISTICSKLIEIAKSCLNVNDKYMRNTVRYMDKQLSSILGDATTVVVST
;
A
#
# COMPACT_ATOMS: atom_id res chain seq x y z
N MET A 1 -43.43 20.03 -19.57
CA MET A 1 -42.24 19.77 -20.41
C MET A 1 -42.11 18.27 -20.63
N ASP A 2 -42.37 17.49 -19.57
CA ASP A 2 -42.38 16.01 -19.55
C ASP A 2 -43.17 15.39 -20.71
N ASN A 3 -44.40 15.85 -20.97
CA ASN A 3 -45.22 15.29 -22.06
C ASN A 3 -44.58 15.43 -23.46
N TYR A 4 -43.87 16.54 -23.73
CA TYR A 4 -43.18 16.71 -25.02
C TYR A 4 -41.92 15.86 -25.12
N LEU A 5 -41.18 15.72 -24.02
CA LEU A 5 -39.99 14.87 -23.99
C LEU A 5 -40.37 13.40 -24.17
N THR A 6 -41.42 12.93 -23.49
CA THR A 6 -41.93 11.56 -23.67
C THR A 6 -42.37 11.31 -25.11
N ILE A 7 -43.14 12.22 -25.73
CA ILE A 7 -43.53 12.09 -27.15
C ILE A 7 -42.31 12.01 -28.08
N ILE A 8 -41.25 12.78 -27.81
CA ILE A 8 -40.00 12.72 -28.60
C ILE A 8 -39.29 11.38 -28.41
N LEU A 9 -39.15 10.90 -27.18
CA LEU A 9 -38.49 9.62 -26.88
C LEU A 9 -39.28 8.44 -27.44
N ASP A 10 -40.61 8.45 -27.36
CA ASP A 10 -41.50 7.46 -27.97
C ASP A 10 -41.29 7.41 -29.49
N GLY A 11 -41.26 8.58 -30.14
CA GLY A 11 -41.02 8.69 -31.57
C GLY A 11 -39.65 8.17 -32.00
N ILE A 12 -38.61 8.41 -31.17
CA ILE A 12 -37.26 7.89 -31.41
C ILE A 12 -37.24 6.36 -31.22
N SER A 13 -37.84 5.82 -30.15
CA SER A 13 -37.88 4.38 -29.88
C SER A 13 -38.59 3.61 -31.00
N ILE A 14 -39.78 4.07 -31.43
CA ILE A 14 -40.52 3.47 -32.54
C ILE A 14 -39.67 3.43 -33.81
N ARG A 15 -38.97 4.53 -34.12
CA ARG A 15 -38.12 4.62 -35.31
C ARG A 15 -36.92 3.68 -35.20
N ALA A 16 -36.29 3.61 -34.02
CA ALA A 16 -35.15 2.76 -33.73
C ALA A 16 -35.48 1.26 -33.83
N GLN A 17 -36.71 0.86 -33.45
CA GLN A 17 -37.18 -0.53 -33.58
C GLN A 17 -37.57 -0.91 -35.01
N SER A 18 -37.91 0.06 -35.86
CA SER A 18 -38.50 -0.17 -37.20
C SER A 18 -37.51 -0.25 -38.36
N LYS A 19 -36.26 0.20 -38.19
CA LYS A 19 -35.25 0.31 -39.27
C LYS A 19 -33.82 0.11 -38.77
N GLU A 20 -32.93 -0.38 -39.64
CA GLU A 20 -31.48 -0.28 -39.42
C GLU A 20 -31.07 1.20 -39.36
N ILE A 21 -30.44 1.60 -38.26
CA ILE A 21 -30.01 2.98 -38.04
C ILE A 21 -28.71 3.23 -38.80
N THR A 22 -28.65 4.32 -39.58
CA THR A 22 -27.43 4.73 -40.29
C THR A 22 -26.45 5.48 -39.37
N GLU A 23 -25.15 5.52 -39.72
CA GLU A 23 -24.12 6.24 -38.93
C GLU A 23 -24.45 7.75 -38.73
N ASN A 24 -25.05 8.39 -39.73
CA ASN A 24 -25.48 9.78 -39.62
C ASN A 24 -26.65 9.97 -38.64
N GLU A 25 -27.55 8.99 -38.54
CA GLU A 25 -28.64 8.99 -37.56
C GLU A 25 -28.09 8.70 -36.16
N LEU A 26 -27.07 7.85 -36.01
CA LEU A 26 -26.38 7.60 -34.74
C LEU A 26 -25.68 8.85 -34.19
N SER A 27 -24.97 9.60 -35.03
CA SER A 27 -24.32 10.85 -34.60
C SER A 27 -25.33 11.92 -34.17
N SER A 28 -26.48 11.97 -34.84
CA SER A 28 -27.60 12.83 -34.47
C SER A 28 -28.21 12.41 -33.12
N LEU A 29 -28.42 11.11 -32.93
CA LEU A 29 -28.94 10.53 -31.69
C LEU A 29 -27.97 10.76 -30.51
N GLN A 30 -26.67 10.56 -30.72
CA GLN A 30 -25.62 10.91 -29.77
C GLN A 30 -25.72 12.38 -29.36
N SER A 31 -25.84 13.31 -30.30
CA SER A 31 -25.97 14.75 -29.97
C SER A 31 -27.21 15.04 -29.13
N ILE A 32 -28.34 14.39 -29.42
CA ILE A 32 -29.59 14.55 -28.67
C ILE A 32 -29.40 14.06 -27.22
N ILE A 33 -28.86 12.85 -27.05
CA ILE A 33 -28.68 12.25 -25.71
C ILE A 33 -27.65 13.02 -24.88
N VAL A 34 -26.54 13.47 -25.48
CA VAL A 34 -25.55 14.28 -24.76
C VAL A 34 -26.14 15.61 -24.30
N LYS A 35 -26.98 16.25 -25.12
CA LYS A 35 -27.70 17.47 -24.71
C LYS A 35 -28.71 17.18 -23.60
N LEU A 36 -29.41 16.06 -23.66
CA LEU A 36 -30.31 15.60 -22.61
C LEU A 36 -29.55 15.47 -21.28
N LEU A 37 -28.44 14.72 -21.26
CA LEU A 37 -27.57 14.54 -20.09
C LEU A 37 -27.01 15.87 -19.54
N ALA A 38 -26.77 16.85 -20.42
CA ALA A 38 -26.32 18.18 -20.01
C ALA A 38 -27.42 18.99 -19.29
N HIS A 39 -28.70 18.76 -19.62
CA HIS A 39 -29.83 19.50 -19.06
C HIS A 39 -30.30 19.01 -17.69
N PHE A 40 -30.29 17.69 -17.45
CA PHE A 40 -30.65 17.14 -16.13
C PHE A 40 -29.52 17.34 -15.13
N ASN A 41 -29.83 17.45 -13.83
CA ASN A 41 -28.80 17.62 -12.80
C ASN A 41 -28.26 16.26 -12.35
N LEU A 42 -29.17 15.32 -12.09
CA LEU A 42 -28.88 13.98 -11.62
C LEU A 42 -28.92 12.99 -12.78
N VAL A 43 -28.08 11.95 -12.71
CA VAL A 43 -28.06 10.93 -13.77
C VAL A 43 -29.30 10.04 -13.66
N GLU A 44 -29.75 9.81 -12.43
CA GLU A 44 -30.92 9.01 -12.05
C GLU A 44 -32.20 9.54 -12.72
N GLU A 45 -32.33 10.87 -12.85
CA GLU A 45 -33.45 11.52 -13.55
C GLU A 45 -33.48 11.15 -15.04
N VAL A 46 -32.30 11.00 -15.66
CA VAL A 46 -32.18 10.63 -17.07
C VAL A 46 -32.43 9.14 -17.27
N LEU A 47 -31.87 8.30 -16.38
CA LEU A 47 -32.05 6.86 -16.44
C LEU A 47 -33.52 6.45 -16.22
N ALA A 48 -34.28 7.25 -15.47
CA ALA A 48 -35.70 7.05 -15.24
C ALA A 48 -36.62 7.48 -16.42
N LEU A 49 -36.07 8.10 -17.47
CA LEU A 49 -36.88 8.53 -18.62
C LEU A 49 -37.39 7.33 -19.43
N SER A 50 -38.64 7.43 -19.88
CA SER A 50 -39.28 6.43 -20.75
C SER A 50 -38.42 6.14 -21.98
N HIS A 51 -38.25 4.85 -22.29
CA HIS A 51 -37.49 4.36 -23.44
C HIS A 51 -36.00 4.72 -23.47
N PHE A 52 -35.43 5.36 -22.44
CA PHE A 52 -34.02 5.75 -22.44
C PHE A 52 -33.08 4.54 -22.57
N ALA A 53 -33.30 3.50 -21.77
CA ALA A 53 -32.51 2.26 -21.84
C ALA A 53 -32.66 1.55 -23.21
N GLU A 54 -33.86 1.54 -23.79
CA GLU A 54 -34.12 0.97 -25.12
C GLU A 54 -33.34 1.74 -26.19
N ILE A 55 -33.40 3.07 -26.16
CA ILE A 55 -32.69 3.95 -27.10
C ILE A 55 -31.18 3.75 -26.96
N LEU A 56 -30.66 3.67 -25.74
CA LEU A 56 -29.24 3.43 -25.47
C LEU A 56 -28.80 2.06 -26.02
N HIS A 57 -29.63 1.03 -25.88
CA HIS A 57 -29.33 -0.32 -26.36
C HIS A 57 -29.21 -0.40 -27.89
N VAL A 58 -29.94 0.45 -28.63
CA VAL A 58 -29.86 0.49 -30.11
C VAL A 58 -28.58 1.18 -30.59
N MET A 59 -27.94 2.00 -29.76
CA MET A 59 -26.66 2.61 -30.11
C MET A 59 -25.52 1.58 -30.12
N TYR A 60 -24.54 1.79 -30.99
CA TYR A 60 -23.33 0.98 -31.09
C TYR A 60 -22.13 1.80 -31.54
N GLY A 61 -20.93 1.21 -31.44
CA GLY A 61 -19.66 1.83 -31.83
C GLY A 61 -19.32 3.08 -31.03
N SER A 62 -18.53 3.97 -31.63
CA SER A 62 -18.00 5.17 -30.97
C SER A 62 -19.09 6.11 -30.45
N SER A 63 -20.26 6.18 -31.12
CA SER A 63 -21.38 6.98 -30.65
C SER A 63 -21.95 6.51 -29.31
N ARG A 64 -22.00 5.19 -29.09
CA ARG A 64 -22.41 4.64 -27.79
C ARG A 64 -21.35 4.89 -26.72
N ASP A 65 -20.07 4.73 -27.06
CA ASP A 65 -18.98 4.95 -26.12
C ASP A 65 -18.94 6.40 -25.60
N VAL A 66 -19.16 7.38 -26.50
CA VAL A 66 -19.24 8.79 -26.11
C VAL A 66 -20.43 9.05 -25.18
N VAL A 67 -21.61 8.50 -25.47
CA VAL A 67 -22.78 8.63 -24.59
C VAL A 67 -22.50 7.99 -23.23
N ASN A 68 -21.98 6.77 -23.21
CA ASN A 68 -21.63 6.03 -21.99
C ASN A 68 -20.62 6.80 -21.12
N MET A 69 -19.58 7.39 -21.72
CA MET A 69 -18.64 8.26 -21.01
C MET A 69 -19.34 9.47 -20.39
N HIS A 70 -20.26 10.12 -21.12
CA HIS A 70 -21.02 11.25 -20.58
C HIS A 70 -21.95 10.85 -19.44
N ILE A 71 -22.55 9.65 -19.49
CA ILE A 71 -23.35 9.10 -18.39
C ILE A 71 -22.48 8.91 -17.14
N LEU A 72 -21.31 8.25 -17.27
CA LEU A 72 -20.38 8.04 -16.15
C LEU A 72 -19.82 9.36 -15.60
N ASP A 73 -19.43 10.29 -16.46
CA ASP A 73 -18.96 11.61 -16.06
C ASP A 73 -20.05 12.37 -15.29
N LYS A 74 -21.31 12.27 -15.71
CA LYS A 74 -22.42 12.87 -14.96
C LYS A 74 -22.62 12.20 -13.61
N ALA A 75 -22.67 10.87 -13.57
CA ALA A 75 -22.87 10.09 -12.35
C ALA A 75 -21.78 10.39 -11.30
N THR A 76 -20.54 10.48 -11.75
CA THR A 76 -19.37 10.65 -10.86
C THR A 76 -19.12 12.09 -10.38
N ARG A 77 -19.93 13.06 -10.84
CA ARG A 77 -19.84 14.48 -10.40
C ARG A 77 -20.66 14.78 -9.16
N ASN A 78 -21.73 14.03 -8.90
CA ASN A 78 -22.75 14.40 -7.91
C ASN A 78 -22.56 13.75 -6.52
N GLY A 79 -21.42 13.10 -6.27
CA GLY A 79 -21.09 12.48 -4.97
C GLY A 79 -21.21 10.96 -5.00
N TYR A 80 -21.60 10.38 -3.86
CA TYR A 80 -21.76 8.93 -3.72
C TYR A 80 -22.99 8.42 -4.45
N ILE A 81 -22.88 7.23 -5.03
CA ILE A 81 -23.93 6.54 -5.78
C ILE A 81 -24.43 5.39 -4.91
N CYS A 82 -25.66 5.50 -4.43
CA CYS A 82 -26.22 4.55 -3.45
C CYS A 82 -27.39 3.71 -3.99
N ASP A 83 -28.04 4.14 -5.07
CA ASP A 83 -29.19 3.43 -5.64
C ASP A 83 -28.74 2.16 -6.38
N PRO A 84 -29.17 0.95 -5.97
CA PRO A 84 -28.70 -0.31 -6.57
C PRO A 84 -29.01 -0.44 -8.06
N THR A 85 -30.14 0.10 -8.52
CA THR A 85 -30.53 0.06 -9.94
C THR A 85 -29.58 0.90 -10.79
N THR A 86 -29.25 2.10 -10.28
CA THR A 86 -28.28 3.00 -10.90
C THR A 86 -26.89 2.39 -10.89
N ILE A 87 -26.46 1.76 -9.79
CA ILE A 87 -25.17 1.08 -9.70
C ILE A 87 -25.08 -0.04 -10.75
N GLN A 88 -26.11 -0.89 -10.85
CA GLN A 88 -26.15 -1.99 -11.83
C GLN A 88 -26.08 -1.47 -13.27
N MET A 89 -26.84 -0.43 -13.60
CA MET A 89 -26.82 0.15 -14.95
C MET A 89 -25.46 0.78 -15.28
N LEU A 90 -24.86 1.51 -14.33
CA LEU A 90 -23.52 2.08 -14.51
C LEU A 90 -22.43 1.00 -14.58
N PHE A 91 -22.61 -0.12 -13.89
CA PHE A 91 -21.74 -1.28 -14.00
C PHE A 91 -21.80 -1.91 -15.41
N GLU A 92 -22.99 -2.12 -15.96
CA GLU A 92 -23.18 -2.62 -17.33
C GLU A 92 -22.59 -1.66 -18.38
N ILE A 93 -22.80 -0.35 -18.19
CA ILE A 93 -22.18 0.70 -19.02
C ILE A 93 -20.65 0.63 -18.93
N SER A 94 -20.11 0.48 -17.73
CA SER A 94 -18.66 0.38 -17.50
C SER A 94 -18.08 -0.88 -18.14
N GLN A 95 -18.79 -2.00 -18.04
CA GLN A 95 -18.39 -3.26 -18.65
C GLN A 95 -18.38 -3.15 -20.19
N ALA A 96 -19.43 -2.57 -20.78
CA ALA A 96 -19.47 -2.35 -22.22
C ALA A 96 -18.32 -1.45 -22.70
N LEU A 97 -18.02 -0.37 -21.98
CA LEU A 97 -16.87 0.49 -22.27
C LEU A 97 -15.54 -0.26 -22.14
N HIS A 98 -15.41 -1.11 -21.12
CA HIS A 98 -14.22 -1.91 -20.89
C HIS A 98 -14.00 -2.94 -21.99
N ASP A 99 -15.03 -3.67 -22.41
CA ASP A 99 -14.92 -4.69 -23.46
C ASP A 99 -14.54 -4.07 -24.83
N CYS A 100 -14.92 -2.82 -25.08
CA CYS A 100 -14.48 -2.06 -26.26
C CYS A 100 -12.97 -1.72 -26.24
N LEU A 101 -12.35 -1.57 -25.06
CA LEU A 101 -10.92 -1.24 -24.93
C LEU A 101 -10.02 -2.37 -25.45
N ASP A 102 -10.42 -3.63 -25.23
CA ASP A 102 -9.61 -4.82 -25.54
C ASP A 102 -9.40 -5.03 -27.06
N VAL A 103 -10.16 -4.31 -27.90
CA VAL A 103 -10.18 -4.48 -29.37
C VAL A 103 -9.27 -3.48 -30.10
N PHE A 104 -8.92 -2.33 -29.50
CA PHE A 104 -8.24 -1.23 -30.18
C PHE A 104 -6.97 -0.76 -29.44
N SER A 105 -5.87 -1.50 -29.60
CA SER A 105 -4.53 -1.13 -29.12
C SER A 105 -3.93 0.01 -29.97
N VAL A 106 -4.31 1.28 -29.73
CA VAL A 106 -3.49 2.44 -30.12
C VAL A 106 -3.56 3.51 -29.01
N LYS A 107 -2.43 4.15 -28.74
CA LYS A 107 -2.28 5.26 -27.78
C LYS A 107 -3.30 6.37 -28.07
N ASP A 108 -4.36 6.43 -27.29
CA ASP A 108 -5.37 7.48 -27.40
C ASP A 108 -5.72 8.03 -26.00
N ASP A 109 -5.77 9.36 -25.88
CA ASP A 109 -6.10 10.09 -24.64
C ASP A 109 -7.51 9.72 -24.12
N HIS A 110 -8.38 9.30 -25.04
CA HIS A 110 -9.74 8.84 -24.76
C HIS A 110 -9.78 7.61 -23.85
N HIS A 111 -8.81 6.70 -23.97
CA HIS A 111 -8.78 5.49 -23.14
C HIS A 111 -8.38 5.79 -21.68
N GLU A 112 -7.52 6.79 -21.46
CA GLU A 112 -7.17 7.22 -20.10
C GLU A 112 -8.36 7.86 -19.39
N GLN A 113 -9.15 8.65 -20.13
CA GLN A 113 -10.38 9.22 -19.61
C GLN A 113 -11.41 8.15 -19.26
N GLN A 114 -11.62 7.16 -20.13
CA GLN A 114 -12.51 6.02 -19.84
C GLN A 114 -12.07 5.29 -18.57
N ALA A 115 -10.78 5.00 -18.45
CA ALA A 115 -10.26 4.30 -17.29
C ALA A 115 -10.34 5.13 -16.00
N HIS A 116 -10.17 6.44 -16.09
CA HIS A 116 -10.41 7.30 -14.94
C HIS A 116 -11.90 7.30 -14.54
N LEU A 117 -12.82 7.42 -15.50
CA LEU A 117 -14.26 7.52 -15.21
C LEU A 117 -14.80 6.26 -14.54
N ILE A 118 -14.47 5.08 -15.07
CA ILE A 118 -14.91 3.83 -14.44
C ILE A 118 -14.24 3.68 -13.06
N SER A 119 -12.99 4.14 -12.86
CA SER A 119 -12.29 4.05 -11.56
C SER A 119 -12.97 4.91 -10.53
N ARG A 120 -13.35 6.12 -10.94
CA ARG A 120 -14.09 7.07 -10.12
C ARG A 120 -15.48 6.55 -9.79
N PHE A 121 -16.15 5.88 -10.73
CA PHE A 121 -17.43 5.21 -10.46
C PHE A 121 -17.29 4.19 -9.34
N VAL A 122 -16.36 3.24 -9.45
CA VAL A 122 -16.14 2.21 -8.42
C VAL A 122 -15.84 2.83 -7.04
N GLN A 123 -15.08 3.93 -7.00
CA GLN A 123 -14.76 4.65 -5.76
C GLN A 123 -15.96 5.36 -5.12
N LEU A 124 -16.96 5.75 -5.93
CA LEU A 124 -18.12 6.52 -5.48
C LEU A 124 -19.34 5.63 -5.18
N VAL A 125 -19.31 4.34 -5.53
CA VAL A 125 -20.35 3.41 -5.10
C VAL A 125 -20.33 3.30 -3.58
N ASP A 126 -21.51 3.45 -2.95
CA ASP A 126 -21.67 3.26 -1.51
C ASP A 126 -23.02 2.59 -1.20
N TYR A 127 -22.97 1.30 -0.88
CA TYR A 127 -24.14 0.54 -0.41
C TYR A 127 -24.53 0.84 1.06
N GLY A 128 -23.88 1.82 1.70
CA GLY A 128 -24.21 2.25 3.05
C GLY A 128 -23.95 1.14 4.08
N ALA A 129 -25.01 0.70 4.78
CA ALA A 129 -24.90 -0.32 5.81
C ALA A 129 -24.73 -1.75 5.26
N GLU A 130 -25.04 -1.97 3.98
CA GLU A 130 -24.97 -3.30 3.33
C GLU A 130 -23.53 -3.62 2.86
N MET A 131 -22.62 -3.73 3.81
CA MET A 131 -21.18 -3.91 3.55
C MET A 131 -20.86 -5.19 2.77
N GLU A 132 -21.57 -6.28 3.03
CA GLU A 132 -21.40 -7.54 2.29
C GLU A 132 -21.80 -7.39 0.82
N HIS A 133 -22.87 -6.64 0.54
CA HIS A 133 -23.31 -6.38 -0.83
C HIS A 133 -22.28 -5.51 -1.56
N HIS A 134 -21.68 -4.53 -0.87
CA HIS A 134 -20.55 -3.77 -1.41
C HIS A 134 -19.36 -4.68 -1.74
N LEU A 135 -18.98 -5.60 -0.86
CA LEU A 135 -17.88 -6.53 -1.14
C LEU A 135 -18.19 -7.42 -2.36
N THR A 136 -19.42 -7.92 -2.49
CA THR A 136 -19.88 -8.66 -3.67
C THR A 136 -19.70 -7.84 -4.95
N PHE A 137 -20.09 -6.56 -4.92
CA PHE A 137 -19.87 -5.64 -6.05
C PHE A 137 -18.39 -5.50 -6.41
N LEU A 138 -17.48 -5.40 -5.43
CA LEU A 138 -16.03 -5.36 -5.69
C LEU A 138 -15.51 -6.66 -6.30
N VAL A 139 -16.05 -7.81 -5.88
CA VAL A 139 -15.74 -9.13 -6.46
C VAL A 139 -16.21 -9.21 -7.91
N GLU A 140 -17.40 -8.73 -8.21
CA GLU A 140 -17.94 -8.66 -9.58
C GLU A 140 -17.08 -7.74 -10.47
N CYS A 141 -16.71 -6.57 -9.95
CA CYS A 141 -15.79 -5.65 -10.62
C CYS A 141 -14.43 -6.30 -10.90
N ARG A 142 -13.86 -7.04 -9.95
CA ARG A 142 -12.63 -7.82 -10.19
C ARG A 142 -12.82 -8.86 -11.30
N GLY A 143 -13.98 -9.53 -11.34
CA GLY A 143 -14.30 -10.54 -12.36
C GLY A 143 -14.48 -9.97 -13.76
N ALA A 144 -15.17 -8.83 -13.87
CA ALA A 144 -15.45 -8.15 -15.13
C ALA A 144 -14.20 -7.45 -15.71
N PHE A 145 -13.46 -6.73 -14.87
CA PHE A 145 -12.34 -5.89 -15.30
C PHE A 145 -10.96 -6.56 -15.13
N GLY A 146 -10.90 -7.78 -14.59
CA GLY A 146 -9.63 -8.45 -14.24
C GLY A 146 -8.94 -9.22 -15.37
N ARG A 147 -9.52 -9.27 -16.58
CA ARG A 147 -9.06 -10.16 -17.67
C ARG A 147 -8.05 -9.54 -18.65
N THR A 148 -7.84 -8.23 -18.60
CA THR A 148 -7.10 -7.49 -19.63
C THR A 148 -5.70 -7.09 -19.15
N SER A 149 -4.69 -7.41 -19.97
CA SER A 149 -3.27 -7.41 -19.59
C SER A 149 -2.56 -6.05 -19.71
N GLU A 150 -3.26 -4.93 -19.93
CA GLU A 150 -2.57 -3.65 -20.17
C GLU A 150 -2.16 -2.94 -18.88
N LEU A 151 -1.01 -2.25 -18.93
CA LEU A 151 -0.46 -1.44 -17.84
C LEU A 151 -1.44 -0.39 -17.28
N LYS A 152 -2.39 0.07 -18.10
CA LYS A 152 -3.46 1.00 -17.70
C LYS A 152 -4.44 0.36 -16.70
N PHE A 153 -4.56 -0.98 -16.72
CA PHE A 153 -5.47 -1.71 -15.85
C PHE A 153 -4.93 -1.96 -14.43
N SER A 154 -3.64 -1.73 -14.20
CA SER A 154 -3.01 -1.71 -12.86
C SER A 154 -3.71 -0.76 -11.87
N LEU A 155 -4.34 0.31 -12.38
CA LEU A 155 -5.11 1.26 -11.57
C LEU A 155 -6.38 0.61 -10.99
N TRP A 156 -7.02 -0.34 -11.68
CA TRP A 156 -8.27 -0.96 -11.23
C TRP A 156 -8.09 -1.79 -10.00
N GLN A 157 -7.13 -2.70 -10.02
CA GLN A 157 -6.91 -3.60 -8.90
C GLN A 157 -6.48 -2.80 -7.66
N GLU A 158 -5.71 -1.72 -7.85
CA GLU A 158 -5.39 -0.76 -6.79
C GLU A 158 -6.65 -0.10 -6.19
N VAL A 159 -7.57 0.39 -7.04
CA VAL A 159 -8.83 0.98 -6.59
C VAL A 159 -9.69 -0.02 -5.84
N LEU A 160 -9.79 -1.27 -6.32
CA LEU A 160 -10.57 -2.32 -5.68
C LEU A 160 -10.03 -2.65 -4.28
N VAL A 161 -8.70 -2.82 -4.15
CA VAL A 161 -8.06 -3.11 -2.85
C VAL A 161 -8.25 -1.95 -1.89
N ARG A 162 -8.06 -0.69 -2.32
CA ARG A 162 -8.29 0.47 -1.46
C ARG A 162 -9.76 0.63 -1.05
N SER A 163 -10.69 0.34 -1.96
CA SER A 163 -12.13 0.37 -1.65
C SER A 163 -12.47 -0.69 -0.60
N SER A 164 -11.96 -1.91 -0.76
CA SER A 164 -12.08 -2.98 0.25
C SER A 164 -11.48 -2.58 1.61
N ASN A 165 -10.28 -2.00 1.62
CA ASN A 165 -9.66 -1.46 2.85
C ASN A 165 -10.54 -0.39 3.50
N ASN A 166 -11.11 0.53 2.73
CA ASN A 166 -12.03 1.54 3.24
C ASN A 166 -13.32 0.93 3.82
N LEU A 167 -13.85 -0.15 3.25
CA LEU A 167 -15.00 -0.86 3.83
C LEU A 167 -14.68 -1.41 5.20
N VAL A 168 -13.51 -2.03 5.38
CA VAL A 168 -13.07 -2.50 6.70
C VAL A 168 -12.94 -1.33 7.67
N MET A 169 -12.34 -0.21 7.25
CA MET A 169 -12.18 0.98 8.08
C MET A 169 -13.53 1.57 8.54
N LYS A 170 -14.56 1.54 7.70
CA LYS A 170 -15.93 1.92 8.08
C LYS A 170 -16.54 0.88 9.03
N ALA A 171 -16.45 -0.41 8.68
CA ALA A 171 -17.03 -1.51 9.45
C ALA A 171 -16.48 -1.60 10.89
N VAL A 172 -15.17 -1.44 11.08
CA VAL A 172 -14.51 -1.48 12.40
C VAL A 172 -14.91 -0.28 13.27
N LYS A 173 -15.32 0.86 12.68
CA LYS A 173 -15.78 2.04 13.43
C LYS A 173 -17.25 1.93 13.84
N ASP A 174 -18.08 1.41 12.93
CA ASP A 174 -19.55 1.55 13.05
C ASP A 174 -20.22 0.31 13.65
N ALA A 175 -19.59 -0.87 13.58
CA ALA A 175 -20.23 -2.13 13.93
C ALA A 175 -19.44 -2.95 14.97
N ASN A 176 -20.20 -3.54 15.90
CA ASN A 176 -19.68 -4.52 16.84
C ASN A 176 -19.61 -5.89 16.14
N ASN A 177 -18.44 -6.53 16.16
CA ASN A 177 -18.18 -7.89 15.65
C ASN A 177 -18.28 -8.06 14.12
N VAL A 178 -17.36 -7.45 13.38
CA VAL A 178 -17.24 -7.57 11.90
C VAL A 178 -16.12 -8.50 11.45
N VAL A 179 -15.62 -9.37 12.33
CA VAL A 179 -14.38 -10.15 12.10
C VAL A 179 -14.45 -10.99 10.81
N ASP A 180 -15.55 -11.69 10.55
CA ASP A 180 -15.69 -12.53 9.36
C ASP A 180 -15.82 -11.73 8.07
N PHE A 181 -16.44 -10.55 8.15
CA PHE A 181 -16.46 -9.59 7.04
C PHE A 181 -15.04 -9.09 6.74
N VAL A 182 -14.29 -8.69 7.78
CA VAL A 182 -12.90 -8.27 7.60
C VAL A 182 -12.05 -9.39 7.00
N LYS A 183 -12.20 -10.65 7.46
CA LYS A 183 -11.51 -11.79 6.84
C LYS A 183 -11.80 -11.88 5.34
N SER A 184 -13.05 -11.69 4.95
CA SER A 184 -13.48 -11.74 3.55
C SER A 184 -12.84 -10.62 2.72
N CYS A 185 -12.81 -9.38 3.24
CA CYS A 185 -12.11 -8.26 2.61
C CYS A 185 -10.60 -8.50 2.47
N ILE A 186 -9.95 -9.00 3.52
CA ILE A 186 -8.51 -9.28 3.50
C ILE A 186 -8.19 -10.43 2.53
N ALA A 187 -9.02 -11.49 2.50
CA ALA A 187 -8.87 -12.57 1.53
C ALA A 187 -9.03 -12.07 0.09
N PHE A 188 -10.02 -11.21 -0.18
CA PHE A 188 -10.20 -10.53 -1.46
C PHE A 188 -8.95 -9.73 -1.84
N ASN A 189 -8.37 -8.96 -0.91
CA ASN A 189 -7.16 -8.19 -1.16
C ASN A 189 -5.96 -9.10 -1.44
N ALA A 190 -5.78 -10.17 -0.67
CA ALA A 190 -4.67 -11.11 -0.81
C ALA A 190 -4.63 -11.80 -2.19
N VAL A 191 -5.79 -12.03 -2.82
CA VAL A 191 -5.87 -12.61 -4.18
C VAL A 191 -5.89 -11.56 -5.30
N THR A 192 -5.98 -10.27 -4.96
CA THR A 192 -6.07 -9.17 -5.94
C THR A 192 -4.75 -8.42 -6.08
N ILE A 193 -4.03 -8.22 -4.99
CA ILE A 193 -2.73 -7.52 -5.00
C ILE A 193 -1.70 -8.21 -5.92
N PRO A 194 -1.54 -9.55 -5.93
CA PRO A 194 -0.57 -10.21 -6.81
C PRO A 194 -0.80 -9.95 -8.31
N SER A 195 -2.04 -9.62 -8.72
CA SER A 195 -2.39 -9.31 -10.11
C SER A 195 -1.93 -7.93 -10.57
N ILE A 196 -1.44 -7.07 -9.67
CA ILE A 196 -0.95 -5.73 -10.00
C ILE A 196 0.48 -5.82 -10.55
N VAL A 197 0.71 -5.23 -11.72
CA VAL A 197 2.02 -5.30 -12.40
C VAL A 197 3.11 -4.51 -11.65
N SER A 198 2.78 -3.35 -11.07
CA SER A 198 3.79 -2.47 -10.44
C SER A 198 4.17 -2.96 -9.04
N THR A 199 5.47 -3.25 -8.83
CA THR A 199 5.99 -3.63 -7.51
C THR A 199 5.79 -2.54 -6.46
N THR A 200 6.01 -1.28 -6.81
CA THR A 200 5.76 -0.14 -5.92
C THR A 200 4.33 -0.11 -5.38
N LYS A 201 3.35 -0.29 -6.27
CA LYS A 201 1.94 -0.32 -5.89
C LYS A 201 1.61 -1.54 -5.04
N ARG A 202 2.09 -2.72 -5.43
CA ARG A 202 1.92 -3.96 -4.64
C ARG A 202 2.44 -3.79 -3.21
N MET A 203 3.66 -3.27 -3.06
CA MET A 203 4.27 -3.06 -1.75
C MET A 203 3.45 -2.11 -0.87
N ASN A 204 3.03 -0.97 -1.42
CA ASN A 204 2.19 -0.03 -0.68
C ASN A 204 0.87 -0.68 -0.26
N LEU A 205 0.20 -1.41 -1.17
CA LEU A 205 -1.07 -2.06 -0.87
C LEU A 205 -0.94 -3.21 0.14
N TYR A 206 0.14 -3.98 0.11
CA TYR A 206 0.41 -4.97 1.15
C TYR A 206 0.56 -4.31 2.52
N LEU A 207 1.35 -3.24 2.61
CA LEU A 207 1.55 -2.49 3.87
C LEU A 207 0.24 -1.88 4.39
N GLU A 208 -0.55 -1.23 3.52
CA GLU A 208 -1.88 -0.71 3.85
C GLU A 208 -2.82 -1.84 4.32
N THR A 209 -2.82 -2.98 3.64
CA THR A 209 -3.71 -4.11 3.97
C THR A 209 -3.29 -4.81 5.27
N ILE A 210 -1.99 -4.87 5.60
CA ILE A 210 -1.51 -5.35 6.90
C ILE A 210 -2.07 -4.48 8.03
N GLU A 211 -2.02 -3.15 7.89
CA GLU A 211 -2.60 -2.24 8.90
C GLU A 211 -4.09 -2.48 9.10
N VAL A 212 -4.83 -2.63 8.01
CA VAL A 212 -6.26 -2.92 8.03
C VAL A 212 -6.55 -4.27 8.68
N ALA A 213 -5.73 -5.29 8.42
CA ALA A 213 -5.84 -6.59 9.08
C ALA A 213 -5.62 -6.48 10.60
N LEU A 214 -4.65 -5.68 11.04
CA LEU A 214 -4.39 -5.44 12.47
C LEU A 214 -5.51 -4.67 13.15
N LEU A 215 -6.14 -3.72 12.47
CA LEU A 215 -7.34 -3.04 12.97
C LEU A 215 -8.50 -4.01 13.18
N GLY A 216 -8.63 -5.00 12.29
CA GLY A 216 -9.60 -6.10 12.42
C GLY A 216 -9.21 -7.20 13.42
N GLY A 217 -8.04 -7.14 14.05
CA GLY A 217 -7.56 -8.18 14.97
C GLY A 217 -7.06 -9.47 14.28
N LEU A 218 -6.82 -9.43 12.97
CA LEU A 218 -6.50 -10.61 12.16
C LEU A 218 -4.98 -10.86 12.04
N VAL A 219 -4.34 -11.19 13.15
CA VAL A 219 -2.87 -11.42 13.22
C VAL A 219 -2.39 -12.44 12.18
N CYS A 220 -3.04 -13.61 12.07
CA CYS A 220 -2.62 -14.65 11.12
C CYS A 220 -2.74 -14.21 9.65
N HIS A 221 -3.66 -13.30 9.33
CA HIS A 221 -3.77 -12.78 7.97
C HIS A 221 -2.70 -11.72 7.70
N ALA A 222 -2.38 -10.89 8.70
CA ALA A 222 -1.26 -9.96 8.64
C ALA A 222 0.08 -10.71 8.42
N ASP A 223 0.28 -11.83 9.11
CA ASP A 223 1.43 -12.73 8.95
C ASP A 223 1.62 -13.17 7.49
N GLY A 224 0.57 -13.75 6.87
CA GLY A 224 0.61 -14.14 5.45
C GLY A 224 0.84 -12.98 4.47
N LEU A 225 0.33 -11.79 4.78
CA LEU A 225 0.56 -10.58 3.97
C LEU A 225 2.00 -10.07 4.11
N ILE A 226 2.64 -10.20 5.28
CA ILE A 226 4.05 -9.87 5.46
C ILE A 226 4.92 -10.78 4.59
N HIS A 227 4.65 -12.09 4.61
CA HIS A 227 5.34 -13.04 3.72
C HIS A 227 5.21 -12.61 2.27
N SER A 228 3.99 -12.29 1.82
CA SER A 228 3.73 -11.82 0.46
C SER A 228 4.45 -10.51 0.13
N ALA A 229 4.59 -9.60 1.11
CA ALA A 229 5.34 -8.36 0.95
C ALA A 229 6.86 -8.60 0.83
N ILE A 230 7.41 -9.52 1.62
CA ILE A 230 8.83 -9.91 1.53
C ILE A 230 9.11 -10.60 0.19
N ASP A 231 8.25 -11.52 -0.23
CA ASP A 231 8.35 -12.20 -1.53
C ASP A 231 8.27 -11.19 -2.70
N CYS A 232 7.39 -10.18 -2.57
CA CYS A 232 7.30 -9.09 -3.53
C CYS A 232 8.62 -8.32 -3.67
N LEU A 233 9.32 -8.03 -2.56
CA LEU A 233 10.66 -7.41 -2.61
C LEU A 233 11.71 -8.35 -3.21
N GLN A 234 11.59 -9.66 -3.01
CA GLN A 234 12.49 -10.65 -3.61
C GLN A 234 12.35 -10.72 -5.13
N SER A 235 11.13 -10.49 -5.65
CA SER A 235 10.82 -10.52 -7.07
C SER A 235 11.31 -9.30 -7.87
N VAL A 236 11.82 -8.26 -7.21
CA VAL A 236 12.32 -7.04 -7.86
C VAL A 236 13.56 -7.37 -8.69
N ASP A 237 13.46 -7.17 -10.00
CA ASP A 237 14.57 -7.39 -10.92
C ASP A 237 15.64 -6.28 -10.80
N GLN A 238 16.82 -6.49 -11.40
CA GLN A 238 17.93 -5.55 -11.31
C GLN A 238 17.62 -4.19 -11.94
N SER A 239 16.82 -4.15 -13.02
CA SER A 239 16.43 -2.91 -13.71
C SER A 239 15.42 -2.08 -12.90
N GLU A 240 14.40 -2.72 -12.34
CA GLU A 240 13.40 -2.14 -11.46
C GLU A 240 14.06 -1.68 -10.16
N GLY A 241 14.97 -2.49 -9.61
CA GLY A 241 15.77 -2.16 -8.42
C GLY A 241 16.59 -0.88 -8.58
N LEU A 242 17.20 -0.65 -9.75
CA LEU A 242 17.94 0.59 -10.04
C LEU A 242 17.01 1.82 -10.15
N ILE A 243 15.81 1.66 -10.70
CA ILE A 243 14.79 2.72 -10.74
C ILE A 243 14.32 3.07 -9.32
N LEU A 244 14.02 2.04 -8.52
CA LEU A 244 13.60 2.14 -7.13
C LEU A 244 14.64 2.78 -6.22
N GLN A 245 15.93 2.71 -6.58
CA GLN A 245 17.00 3.40 -5.86
C GLN A 245 17.06 4.89 -6.15
N ASN A 246 16.82 5.28 -7.39
CA ASN A 246 16.80 6.69 -7.79
C ASN A 246 15.57 7.41 -7.23
N ASP A 247 14.49 6.66 -6.98
CA ASP A 247 13.40 7.13 -6.12
C ASP A 247 13.88 7.16 -4.67
N SER A 248 14.36 8.35 -4.27
CA SER A 248 15.23 8.65 -3.13
C SER A 248 14.94 7.98 -1.77
N ASN A 249 13.80 7.31 -1.57
CA ASN A 249 13.45 6.63 -0.32
C ASN A 249 12.55 5.38 -0.46
N GLY A 250 12.25 4.85 -1.65
CA GLY A 250 11.16 3.85 -1.82
C GLY A 250 11.33 2.58 -0.96
N VAL A 251 12.35 1.78 -1.27
CA VAL A 251 12.61 0.49 -0.60
C VAL A 251 12.90 0.65 0.89
N LEU A 252 13.70 1.66 1.25
CA LEU A 252 14.01 1.94 2.65
C LEU A 252 12.75 2.34 3.44
N SER A 253 11.87 3.14 2.85
CA SER A 253 10.60 3.52 3.46
C SER A 253 9.72 2.30 3.71
N TRP A 254 9.60 1.40 2.72
CA TRP A 254 8.85 0.15 2.88
C TRP A 254 9.42 -0.73 3.99
N ILE A 255 10.73 -0.93 4.03
CA ILE A 255 11.36 -1.75 5.07
C ILE A 255 11.18 -1.12 6.45
N ARG A 256 11.35 0.22 6.57
CA ARG A 256 11.09 0.92 7.83
C ARG A 256 9.63 0.80 8.26
N LYS A 257 8.70 0.90 7.31
CA LYS A 257 7.27 0.71 7.55
C LYS A 257 6.98 -0.71 8.02
N LEU A 258 7.56 -1.71 7.36
CA LEU A 258 7.45 -3.11 7.76
C LEU A 258 8.03 -3.33 9.17
N CYS A 259 9.22 -2.81 9.46
CA CYS A 259 9.79 -2.84 10.81
C CYS A 259 8.85 -2.18 11.85
N SER A 260 8.20 -1.07 11.51
CA SER A 260 7.23 -0.44 12.43
C SER A 260 6.00 -1.32 12.68
N LEU A 261 5.54 -2.07 11.66
CA LEU A 261 4.44 -3.01 11.82
C LEU A 261 4.86 -4.22 12.67
N LEU A 262 6.09 -4.70 12.52
CA LEU A 262 6.66 -5.80 13.32
C LEU A 262 6.82 -5.47 14.81
N VAL A 263 6.75 -4.20 15.22
CA VAL A 263 6.64 -3.85 16.65
C VAL A 263 5.27 -4.25 17.21
N ILE A 264 4.21 -4.10 16.41
CA ILE A 264 2.83 -4.39 16.81
C ILE A 264 2.52 -5.88 16.66
N ILE A 265 3.02 -6.48 15.57
CA ILE A 265 2.69 -7.86 15.21
C ILE A 265 3.43 -8.80 16.15
N PRO A 266 2.73 -9.75 16.79
CA PRO A 266 3.37 -10.70 17.68
C PRO A 266 4.35 -11.59 16.90
N GLY A 267 5.45 -11.95 17.56
CA GLY A 267 6.45 -12.86 16.99
C GLY A 267 5.84 -14.22 16.63
N ASN A 268 6.38 -14.86 15.60
CA ASN A 268 5.89 -16.17 15.18
C ASN A 268 6.18 -17.19 16.31
N PRO A 269 5.17 -17.90 16.84
CA PRO A 269 5.36 -18.79 17.98
C PRO A 269 6.23 -20.00 17.67
N GLU A 270 6.32 -20.43 16.40
CA GLU A 270 7.12 -21.57 15.97
C GLU A 270 8.54 -21.17 15.54
N GLN A 271 8.69 -20.01 14.90
CA GLN A 271 9.94 -19.58 14.27
C GLN A 271 10.71 -18.51 15.06
N GLY A 272 10.08 -17.92 16.07
CA GLY A 272 10.67 -16.89 16.93
C GLY A 272 10.40 -15.46 16.47
N VAL A 273 10.72 -14.50 17.34
CA VAL A 273 10.50 -13.07 17.09
C VAL A 273 11.46 -12.53 16.02
N ALA A 274 12.64 -13.14 15.87
CA ALA A 274 13.63 -12.68 14.90
C ALA A 274 13.41 -13.22 13.49
N TYR A 275 12.36 -14.03 13.26
CA TYR A 275 12.09 -14.63 11.95
C TYR A 275 12.00 -13.60 10.82
N TYR A 276 11.08 -12.65 10.89
CA TYR A 276 10.90 -11.63 9.86
C TYR A 276 12.12 -10.71 9.69
N PRO A 277 12.74 -10.18 10.76
CA PRO A 277 13.99 -9.43 10.63
C PRO A 277 15.11 -10.22 9.94
N ARG A 278 15.23 -11.53 10.19
CA ARG A 278 16.21 -12.40 9.53
C ARG A 278 15.89 -12.60 8.05
N SER A 279 14.61 -12.77 7.70
CA SER A 279 14.17 -12.86 6.30
C SER A 279 14.47 -11.58 5.52
N ILE A 280 14.21 -10.41 6.12
CA ILE A 280 14.59 -9.11 5.53
C ILE A 280 16.11 -9.02 5.38
N LEU A 281 16.87 -9.43 6.40
CA LEU A 281 18.33 -9.42 6.34
C LEU A 281 18.87 -10.28 5.19
N ALA A 282 18.39 -11.52 5.08
CA ALA A 282 18.80 -12.46 4.04
C ALA A 282 18.48 -11.92 2.64
N LEU A 283 17.29 -11.33 2.46
CA LEU A 283 16.88 -10.70 1.21
C LEU A 283 17.83 -9.58 0.81
N ILE A 284 18.18 -8.67 1.72
CA ILE A 284 19.03 -7.52 1.41
C ILE A 284 20.47 -7.93 1.08
N GLU A 285 20.89 -9.09 1.58
CA GLU A 285 22.20 -9.67 1.29
C GLU A 285 22.24 -10.42 -0.03
N SER A 286 21.12 -11.01 -0.47
CA SER A 286 21.06 -11.73 -1.74
C SER A 286 20.94 -10.82 -2.97
N GLN A 287 20.44 -9.59 -2.79
CA GLN A 287 20.12 -8.69 -3.91
C GLN A 287 21.34 -7.90 -4.38
N SER A 288 21.74 -8.11 -5.64
CA SER A 288 22.93 -7.50 -6.25
C SER A 288 22.79 -6.01 -6.51
N TRP A 289 21.57 -5.52 -6.73
CA TRP A 289 21.33 -4.10 -7.00
C TRP A 289 21.51 -3.23 -5.77
N ILE A 290 21.41 -3.77 -4.55
CA ILE A 290 21.43 -2.98 -3.30
C ILE A 290 22.79 -2.34 -3.02
N THR A 291 22.79 -1.02 -2.87
CA THR A 291 23.99 -0.24 -2.52
C THR A 291 24.42 -0.44 -1.07
N PRO A 292 25.71 -0.26 -0.75
CA PRO A 292 26.20 -0.28 0.64
C PRO A 292 25.45 0.70 1.56
N GLN A 293 25.04 1.86 1.03
CA GLN A 293 24.29 2.89 1.76
C GLN A 293 22.90 2.40 2.16
N LEU A 294 22.16 1.82 1.21
CA LEU A 294 20.83 1.28 1.47
C LEU A 294 20.92 0.11 2.46
N ARG A 295 21.88 -0.80 2.26
CA ARG A 295 22.16 -1.93 3.15
C ARG A 295 22.39 -1.47 4.59
N LEU A 296 23.27 -0.48 4.79
CA LEU A 296 23.56 0.07 6.11
C LEU A 296 22.31 0.67 6.77
N ARG A 297 21.50 1.43 6.02
CA ARG A 297 20.27 2.04 6.56
C ARG A 297 19.21 1.00 6.92
N VAL A 298 19.14 -0.11 6.18
CA VAL A 298 18.28 -1.25 6.54
C VAL A 298 18.81 -1.95 7.80
N PHE A 299 20.12 -2.17 7.92
CA PHE A 299 20.71 -2.71 9.14
C PHE A 299 20.41 -1.86 10.36
N CYS A 300 20.50 -0.53 10.22
CA CYS A 300 20.07 0.40 11.26
C CYS A 300 18.57 0.20 11.58
N ALA A 301 17.68 0.11 10.57
CA ALA A 301 16.25 -0.12 10.81
C ALA A 301 15.99 -1.42 11.59
N ILE A 302 16.69 -2.52 11.27
CA ILE A 302 16.60 -3.78 12.00
C ILE A 302 17.13 -3.62 13.44
N LEU A 303 18.26 -2.95 13.63
CA LEU A 303 18.80 -2.66 14.96
C LEU A 303 17.82 -1.83 15.81
N SER A 304 17.09 -0.88 15.24
CA SER A 304 16.06 -0.17 16.01
C SER A 304 14.85 -1.02 16.31
N LEU A 305 14.44 -1.89 15.39
CA LEU A 305 13.37 -2.84 15.66
C LEU A 305 13.74 -3.73 16.86
N SER A 306 14.93 -4.33 16.84
CA SER A 306 15.39 -5.18 17.94
C SER A 306 15.52 -4.43 19.26
N ALA A 307 16.05 -3.20 19.24
CA ALA A 307 16.15 -2.35 20.43
C ALA A 307 14.75 -1.99 20.97
N THR A 308 13.78 -1.76 20.09
CA THR A 308 12.38 -1.46 20.45
C THR A 308 11.70 -2.67 21.06
N LEU A 309 11.83 -3.84 20.43
CA LEU A 309 11.28 -5.11 20.90
C LEU A 309 11.89 -5.60 22.21
N SER A 310 13.08 -5.11 22.57
CA SER A 310 13.75 -5.41 23.84
C SER A 310 13.28 -4.53 25.01
N GLN A 311 12.40 -3.55 24.77
CA GLN A 311 11.89 -2.68 25.84
C GLN A 311 10.84 -3.41 26.67
N ASN A 312 10.82 -3.16 27.99
CA ASN A 312 9.83 -3.74 28.91
C ASN A 312 8.38 -3.38 28.54
N LYS A 313 8.19 -2.24 27.87
CA LYS A 313 6.91 -1.76 27.35
C LYS A 313 7.13 -1.22 25.95
N LEU A 314 6.36 -1.70 24.99
CA LEU A 314 6.48 -1.24 23.60
C LEU A 314 5.98 0.21 23.47
N PRO A 315 6.56 0.98 22.53
CA PRO A 315 6.22 2.40 22.36
C PRO A 315 4.81 2.63 21.80
N TYR A 316 4.24 1.63 21.13
CA TYR A 316 2.87 1.67 20.59
C TYR A 316 2.35 0.23 20.42
N HIS A 317 1.02 0.11 20.43
CA HIS A 317 0.29 -1.16 20.34
C HIS A 317 -0.82 -1.03 19.30
N ALA A 318 -1.37 -2.16 18.85
CA ALA A 318 -2.55 -2.16 17.99
C ALA A 318 -3.74 -1.49 18.69
N TYR A 319 -4.63 -0.89 17.90
CA TYR A 319 -5.90 -0.37 18.43
C TYR A 319 -6.81 -1.48 18.93
N ASN A 320 -6.83 -2.62 18.23
CA ASN A 320 -7.65 -3.77 18.55
C ASN A 320 -7.00 -4.59 19.69
N THR A 321 -7.74 -4.79 20.79
CA THR A 321 -7.25 -5.46 22.00
C THR A 321 -6.95 -6.95 21.82
N GLU A 322 -7.48 -7.58 20.77
CA GLU A 322 -7.18 -8.98 20.43
C GLU A 322 -5.75 -9.15 19.91
N VAL A 323 -5.11 -8.06 19.47
CA VAL A 323 -3.70 -8.07 19.04
C VAL A 323 -2.81 -7.76 20.24
N VAL A 324 -2.41 -8.81 20.94
CA VAL A 324 -1.52 -8.72 22.11
C VAL A 324 -0.07 -8.51 21.65
N GLY A 325 0.59 -7.48 22.19
CA GLY A 325 1.97 -7.14 21.86
C GLY A 325 3.02 -8.07 22.47
N ASN A 326 4.22 -8.05 21.91
CA ASN A 326 5.34 -8.91 22.33
C ASN A 326 5.80 -8.66 23.78
N ASP A 327 5.67 -7.42 24.28
CA ASP A 327 5.97 -7.07 25.68
C ASP A 327 5.09 -7.79 26.70
N GLN A 328 3.88 -8.21 26.29
CA GLN A 328 2.97 -8.98 27.12
C GLN A 328 3.07 -10.48 26.85
N LEU A 329 3.16 -10.88 25.58
CA LEU A 329 3.21 -12.30 25.20
C LEU A 329 4.49 -12.99 25.68
N PHE A 330 5.63 -12.33 25.56
CA PHE A 330 6.94 -12.89 25.90
C PHE A 330 7.47 -12.35 27.24
N TYR A 331 6.59 -11.83 28.09
CA TYR A 331 6.99 -11.27 29.38
C TYR A 331 7.72 -12.30 30.24
N GLY A 332 8.99 -12.02 30.56
CA GLY A 332 9.84 -12.89 31.38
C GLY A 332 10.43 -14.09 30.64
N ASP A 333 10.23 -14.21 29.32
CA ASP A 333 10.86 -15.25 28.52
C ASP A 333 12.32 -14.87 28.17
N ALA A 334 13.28 -15.61 28.73
CA ALA A 334 14.70 -15.40 28.47
C ALA A 334 15.07 -15.74 27.01
N SER A 335 14.37 -16.69 26.38
CA SER A 335 14.66 -17.11 25.01
C SER A 335 14.36 -16.02 23.98
N TYR A 336 13.30 -15.23 24.21
CA TYR A 336 12.95 -14.05 23.43
C TYR A 336 14.10 -13.02 23.39
N HIS A 337 14.64 -12.67 24.56
CA HIS A 337 15.74 -11.71 24.64
C HIS A 337 17.04 -12.27 24.04
N GLN A 338 17.33 -13.56 24.25
CA GLN A 338 18.50 -14.21 23.63
C GLN A 338 18.42 -14.21 22.10
N GLU A 339 17.23 -14.40 21.54
CA GLU A 339 17.04 -14.38 20.08
C GLU A 339 17.26 -12.97 19.50
N LEU A 340 16.74 -11.93 20.16
CA LEU A 340 16.96 -10.54 19.78
C LEU A 340 18.44 -10.15 19.92
N GLU A 341 19.12 -10.59 20.98
CA GLU A 341 20.55 -10.37 21.18
C GLU A 341 21.37 -11.03 20.06
N ALA A 342 21.08 -12.28 19.72
CA ALA A 342 21.73 -12.98 18.62
C ALA A 342 21.53 -12.28 17.26
N LEU A 343 20.32 -11.76 17.01
CA LEU A 343 20.04 -10.93 15.83
C LEU A 343 20.88 -9.65 15.83
N CYS A 344 20.89 -8.91 16.95
CA CYS A 344 21.66 -7.68 17.10
C CYS A 344 23.15 -7.91 16.86
N SER A 345 23.75 -8.90 17.50
CA SER A 345 25.17 -9.22 17.37
C SER A 345 25.54 -9.58 15.93
N SER A 346 24.68 -10.34 15.23
CA SER A 346 24.85 -10.63 13.80
C SER A 346 24.81 -9.36 12.95
N VAL A 347 23.83 -8.48 13.15
CA VAL A 347 23.69 -7.24 12.34
C VAL A 347 24.82 -6.24 12.64
N LEU A 348 25.22 -6.10 13.90
CA LEU A 348 26.30 -5.20 14.33
C LEU A 348 27.64 -5.52 13.67
N THR A 349 27.98 -6.81 13.50
CA THR A 349 29.19 -7.19 12.77
C THR A 349 29.12 -6.80 11.29
N LYS A 350 27.97 -7.04 10.64
CA LYS A 350 27.72 -6.71 9.23
C LYS A 350 27.68 -5.20 8.92
N VAL A 351 27.40 -4.36 9.93
CA VAL A 351 27.43 -2.89 9.80
C VAL A 351 28.82 -2.39 9.40
N ILE A 352 29.87 -2.89 10.06
CA ILE A 352 31.26 -2.47 9.77
C ILE A 352 31.63 -2.86 8.34
N ASP A 353 31.32 -4.10 7.95
CA ASP A 353 31.61 -4.61 6.61
C ASP A 353 30.92 -3.78 5.51
N SER A 354 29.66 -3.40 5.73
CA SER A 354 28.90 -2.57 4.78
C SER A 354 29.49 -1.18 4.63
N VAL A 355 29.96 -0.56 5.72
CA VAL A 355 30.65 0.74 5.65
C VAL A 355 31.94 0.60 4.84
N LEU A 356 32.74 -0.44 5.08
CA LEU A 356 34.02 -0.63 4.38
C LEU A 356 33.86 -0.87 2.87
N GLN A 357 32.74 -1.46 2.45
CA GLN A 357 32.40 -1.69 1.04
C GLN A 357 32.09 -0.41 0.24
N GLU A 358 31.80 0.73 0.89
CA GLU A 358 31.50 1.98 0.19
C GLU A 358 32.75 2.56 -0.49
N PRO A 359 32.79 2.71 -1.82
CA PRO A 359 34.00 3.12 -2.54
C PRO A 359 34.40 4.59 -2.28
N HIS A 360 33.44 5.48 -2.08
CA HIS A 360 33.71 6.91 -1.93
C HIS A 360 34.10 7.28 -0.50
N LYS A 361 35.33 7.75 -0.29
CA LYS A 361 35.89 8.09 1.04
C LYS A 361 34.97 8.99 1.88
N VAL A 362 34.51 10.12 1.33
CA VAL A 362 33.68 11.07 2.09
C VAL A 362 32.35 10.44 2.50
N ILE A 363 31.71 9.71 1.57
CA ILE A 363 30.45 9.01 1.84
C ILE A 363 30.67 7.92 2.90
N ARG A 364 31.71 7.09 2.75
CA ARG A 364 32.12 6.08 3.73
C ARG A 364 32.27 6.66 5.13
N GLY A 365 32.96 7.80 5.25
CA GLY A 365 33.14 8.49 6.52
C GLY A 365 31.82 8.97 7.13
N ASN A 366 30.92 9.54 6.31
CA ASN A 366 29.61 9.99 6.75
C ASN A 366 28.72 8.82 7.20
N LEU A 367 28.70 7.72 6.46
CA LEU A 367 27.98 6.49 6.81
C LEU A 367 28.48 5.89 8.13
N ALA A 368 29.79 5.90 8.35
CA ALA A 368 30.38 5.43 9.61
C ALA A 368 29.89 6.26 10.81
N LEU A 369 29.81 7.59 10.65
CA LEU A 369 29.29 8.48 11.69
C LEU A 369 27.77 8.34 11.89
N GLU A 370 27.01 8.15 10.81
CA GLU A 370 25.56 7.88 10.84
C GLU A 370 25.29 6.61 11.65
N ALA A 371 25.95 5.49 11.30
CA ALA A 371 25.81 4.22 12.00
C ALA A 371 26.24 4.31 13.47
N CYS A 372 27.37 4.97 13.75
CA CYS A 372 27.85 5.14 15.12
C CYS A 372 26.87 5.95 15.98
N SER A 373 26.39 7.08 15.46
CA SER A 373 25.41 7.92 16.16
C SER A 373 24.10 7.16 16.43
N TYR A 374 23.69 6.33 15.47
CA TYR A 374 22.50 5.50 15.61
C TYR A 374 22.65 4.44 16.70
N ILE A 375 23.72 3.65 16.67
CA ILE A 375 24.00 2.60 17.65
C ILE A 375 24.06 3.20 19.06
N LEU A 376 24.77 4.33 19.23
CA LEU A 376 24.88 5.03 20.51
C LEU A 376 23.54 5.64 20.99
N SER A 377 22.58 5.85 20.09
CA SER A 377 21.25 6.35 20.45
C SER A 377 20.29 5.22 20.83
N ALA A 378 20.44 4.04 20.21
CA ALA A 378 19.52 2.92 20.36
C ALA A 378 19.92 1.95 21.49
N TYR A 379 21.20 1.86 21.84
CA TYR A 379 21.72 0.87 22.78
C TYR A 379 22.47 1.51 23.94
N LYS A 380 22.36 0.89 25.13
CA LYS A 380 23.21 1.21 26.27
C LYS A 380 24.64 0.79 26.00
N ALA A 381 25.60 1.55 26.52
CA ALA A 381 27.00 1.26 26.30
C ALA A 381 27.40 -0.09 26.94
N SER A 382 27.96 -0.97 26.13
CA SER A 382 28.58 -2.25 26.52
C SER A 382 30.00 -2.32 25.97
N SER A 383 30.81 -3.28 26.42
CA SER A 383 32.16 -3.49 25.87
C SER A 383 32.14 -3.73 24.36
N GLU A 384 31.16 -4.50 23.88
CA GLU A 384 31.00 -4.83 22.45
C GLU A 384 30.58 -3.62 21.63
N ILE A 385 29.54 -2.90 22.08
CA ILE A 385 29.04 -1.70 21.41
C ILE A 385 30.14 -0.63 21.36
N SER A 386 30.87 -0.44 22.46
CA SER A 386 31.99 0.51 22.53
C SER A 386 33.09 0.17 21.54
N THR A 387 33.39 -1.12 21.38
CA THR A 387 34.39 -1.60 20.41
C THR A 387 33.95 -1.31 18.98
N ILE A 388 32.68 -1.57 18.65
CA ILE A 388 32.12 -1.30 17.32
C ILE A 388 32.09 0.21 17.03
N CYS A 389 31.59 1.02 17.96
CA CYS A 389 31.55 2.48 17.82
C CYS A 389 32.95 3.09 17.67
N SER A 390 33.94 2.57 18.41
CA SER A 390 35.34 3.00 18.27
C SER A 390 35.88 2.71 16.87
N LYS A 391 35.65 1.51 16.33
CA LYS A 391 36.03 1.14 14.95
C LYS A 391 35.36 2.03 13.91
N LEU A 392 34.07 2.33 14.06
CA LEU A 392 33.35 3.22 13.15
C LEU A 392 33.90 4.66 13.19
N ILE A 393 34.26 5.16 14.37
CA ILE A 393 34.91 6.47 14.51
C ILE A 393 36.30 6.48 13.87
N GLU A 394 37.08 5.41 13.99
CA GLU A 394 38.38 5.29 13.31
C GLU A 394 38.24 5.32 11.78
N ILE A 395 37.24 4.60 11.25
CA ILE A 395 36.91 4.66 9.81
C ILE A 395 36.55 6.10 9.42
N ALA A 396 35.71 6.79 10.19
CA ALA A 396 35.34 8.17 9.93
C ALA A 396 36.57 9.11 9.94
N LYS A 397 37.45 9.00 10.94
CA LYS A 397 38.69 9.79 11.05
C LYS A 397 39.62 9.59 9.87
N SER A 398 39.70 8.37 9.32
CA SER A 398 40.53 8.08 8.14
C SER A 398 39.99 8.66 6.84
N CYS A 399 38.71 9.03 6.82
CA CYS A 399 37.97 9.41 5.62
C CYS A 399 37.58 10.89 5.57
N LEU A 400 37.34 11.51 6.71
CA LEU A 400 36.84 12.88 6.85
C LEU A 400 37.91 13.85 7.37
N ASN A 401 37.64 15.15 7.25
CA ASN A 401 38.50 16.18 7.81
C ASN A 401 38.47 16.14 9.35
N VAL A 402 39.63 16.31 10.00
CA VAL A 402 39.79 16.38 11.46
C VAL A 402 38.87 17.43 12.11
N ASN A 403 38.53 18.50 11.38
CA ASN A 403 37.66 19.58 11.87
C ASN A 403 36.15 19.32 11.69
N ASP A 404 35.75 18.17 11.15
CA ASP A 404 34.35 17.82 10.95
C ASP A 404 33.55 17.98 12.26
N LYS A 405 32.49 18.79 12.19
CA LYS A 405 31.68 19.14 13.37
C LYS A 405 30.85 17.95 13.84
N TYR A 406 30.35 17.13 12.90
CA TYR A 406 29.53 15.97 13.21
C TYR A 406 30.38 14.90 13.91
N MET A 407 31.58 14.61 13.38
CA MET A 407 32.53 13.70 14.00
C MET A 407 32.88 14.09 15.44
N ARG A 408 33.23 15.37 15.68
CA ARG A 408 33.57 15.84 17.03
C ARG A 408 32.41 15.71 18.01
N ASN A 409 31.18 15.90 17.54
CA ASN A 409 29.99 15.75 18.38
C ASN A 409 29.72 14.28 18.69
N THR A 410 29.83 13.37 17.72
CA THR A 410 29.64 11.92 17.93
C THR A 410 30.69 11.35 18.88
N VAL A 411 31.97 11.75 18.76
CA VAL A 411 33.03 11.34 19.70
C VAL A 411 32.71 11.80 21.12
N ARG A 412 32.35 13.08 21.30
CA ARG A 412 31.94 13.60 22.63
C ARG A 412 30.74 12.87 23.21
N TYR A 413 29.80 12.46 22.37
CA TYR A 413 28.63 11.70 22.81
C TYR A 413 29.01 10.29 23.27
N MET A 414 29.91 9.62 22.53
CA MET A 414 30.48 8.32 22.92
C MET A 414 31.23 8.42 24.26
N ASP A 415 32.09 9.43 24.43
CA ASP A 415 32.86 9.62 25.67
C ASP A 415 31.93 9.81 26.88
N LYS A 416 30.82 10.54 26.71
CA LYS A 416 29.79 10.69 27.76
C LYS A 416 29.15 9.35 28.14
N GLN A 417 28.73 8.56 27.16
CA GLN A 417 28.13 7.23 27.37
C GLN A 417 29.11 6.23 28.02
N LEU A 418 30.40 6.32 27.68
CA LEU A 418 31.45 5.53 28.32
C LEU A 418 31.70 5.95 29.77
N SER A 419 31.67 7.26 30.05
CA SER A 419 31.88 7.78 31.39
C SER A 419 30.74 7.43 32.37
N SER A 420 29.50 7.27 31.90
CA SER A 420 28.39 6.80 32.73
C SER A 420 28.56 5.35 33.18
N ILE A 421 29.17 4.48 32.37
CA ILE A 421 29.46 3.09 32.77
C ILE A 421 30.46 3.06 33.94
N LEU A 422 31.46 3.94 33.92
CA LEU A 422 32.48 4.02 34.97
C LEU A 422 31.93 4.66 36.26
N GLY A 423 30.86 5.47 36.18
CA GLY A 423 30.17 6.05 37.34
C GLY A 423 29.20 5.09 38.03
N ASP A 424 28.50 4.24 37.28
CA ASP A 424 27.53 3.27 37.82
C ASP A 424 28.19 2.08 38.54
N ALA A 425 29.50 1.86 38.37
CA ALA A 425 30.26 0.92 39.19
C ALA A 425 30.33 1.33 40.68
N THR A 426 29.87 2.53 41.04
CA THR A 426 29.85 3.04 42.42
C THR A 426 28.46 3.34 43.00
N THR A 427 27.36 3.08 42.28
CA THR A 427 26.02 3.34 42.81
C THR A 427 25.01 2.28 42.42
N VAL A 428 24.68 1.42 43.39
CA VAL A 428 23.42 0.64 43.39
C VAL A 428 22.27 1.64 43.46
N VAL A 429 21.49 1.76 42.40
CA VAL A 429 20.14 2.29 42.47
C VAL A 429 19.18 1.25 41.91
N VAL A 430 18.64 0.48 42.84
CA VAL A 430 17.32 -0.14 42.72
C VAL A 430 16.30 0.97 42.52
N SER A 431 15.50 0.92 41.45
CA SER A 431 14.07 1.29 41.53
C SER A 431 13.33 1.13 40.19
N THR A 432 12.35 0.22 40.25
CA THR A 432 10.98 0.22 39.67
C THR A 432 10.80 0.29 38.16
#